data_AF-A0A9D0VZV0-F1
#
_entry.id   AF-A0A9D0VZV0-F1
#
_cell.length_a   1.000
_cell.length_b   1.000
_cell.length_c   1.000
_cell.angle_alpha   90.00
_cell.angle_beta   90.00
_cell.angle_gamma   90.00
#
_symmetry.space_group_name_H-M   'P 1'
#
loop_
_entity.id
_entity.type
_entity.pdbx_description
1 polymer ?
#
loop_
_entity_poly.entity_id
_entity_poly.type
_entity_poly.pdbx_seq_one_letter_code
_entity_poly.pdbx_strand_id
1 'polypeptide(L)'
;MSPQARARLHLVLLLTLSVTLTACAPTSLRGPATGAAGWQQQAGARAAAGDFLGAAQLYLQRAAGEPDARAAALRVAAAEYLLEGGHREEAADVLDGVDVALLDVPMLDRLLLARARIALDSGDVDSALQQLDRIRQPDTLPDGGAAYYRLRARAYRLAGDALEAARQLIWLDGLLPDDERLDNQLAIWQLLSGLPDEALQKLRGAAAADPTLAGWIDLVLLVHQDLRDTTALYRSLDAWQLRYADHPARDFLLPRLQAQLDRGGQRAGRIALLLPLSGRTAESAAAIRDGVLAALYRDGEDRPALAIYDTGAAGQTVWDLYRQAVLDGAQFVIGP
;
A
#
# COMPACT_ATOMS: atom_id res chain seq x y z
N MET A 1 79.51 -39.95 -20.56
CA MET A 1 80.71 -39.08 -20.53
C MET A 1 81.32 -39.09 -21.93
N SER A 2 81.38 -37.89 -22.55
CA SER A 2 82.03 -37.48 -23.83
C SER A 2 81.69 -38.27 -25.12
N PRO A 3 81.97 -37.75 -26.35
CA PRO A 3 82.44 -36.43 -26.78
C PRO A 3 81.68 -35.79 -27.99
N GLN A 4 81.97 -34.50 -28.13
CA GLN A 4 81.90 -33.54 -29.24
C GLN A 4 81.74 -33.99 -30.72
N ALA A 5 80.81 -33.29 -31.39
CA ALA A 5 80.90 -32.59 -32.69
C ALA A 5 81.47 -33.29 -33.95
N ARG A 6 80.61 -33.42 -34.98
CA ARG A 6 80.78 -32.86 -36.34
C ARG A 6 79.73 -33.44 -37.30
N ALA A 7 78.86 -32.60 -37.84
CA ALA A 7 78.50 -32.62 -39.27
C ALA A 7 77.69 -31.35 -39.59
N ARG A 8 78.23 -30.57 -40.51
CA ARG A 8 77.65 -29.37 -41.11
C ARG A 8 76.60 -29.78 -42.15
N LEU A 9 75.81 -28.78 -42.55
CA LEU A 9 75.32 -28.52 -43.91
C LEU A 9 73.87 -28.94 -44.20
N HIS A 10 73.02 -27.90 -44.29
CA HIS A 10 71.78 -27.69 -45.09
C HIS A 10 70.96 -26.63 -44.32
N LEU A 11 71.40 -25.37 -44.25
CA LEU A 11 71.16 -24.31 -45.24
C LEU A 11 69.73 -24.33 -45.83
N VAL A 12 68.87 -23.55 -45.17
CA VAL A 12 67.89 -22.60 -45.74
C VAL A 12 66.64 -23.16 -46.46
N LEU A 13 65.52 -22.51 -46.10
CA LEU A 13 64.24 -22.37 -46.82
C LEU A 13 63.14 -23.40 -46.52
N LEU A 14 62.15 -22.96 -45.72
CA LEU A 14 60.69 -23.05 -45.95
C LEU A 14 59.99 -22.63 -44.64
N LEU A 15 59.80 -21.32 -44.42
CA LEU A 15 58.55 -20.59 -44.70
C LEU A 15 57.30 -21.20 -44.02
N THR A 16 56.87 -20.53 -42.94
CA THR A 16 55.47 -20.18 -42.61
C THR A 16 54.36 -21.13 -43.06
N LEU A 17 53.70 -21.82 -42.12
CA LEU A 17 52.26 -22.02 -42.21
C LEU A 17 51.61 -22.16 -40.82
N SER A 18 51.14 -21.03 -40.32
CA SER A 18 50.17 -20.96 -39.23
C SER A 18 48.75 -20.97 -39.82
N VAL A 19 47.84 -21.68 -39.16
CA VAL A 19 46.36 -21.55 -39.22
C VAL A 19 45.62 -22.27 -40.37
N THR A 20 44.91 -23.34 -40.04
CA THR A 20 43.42 -23.43 -40.04
C THR A 20 42.99 -24.88 -39.77
N LEU A 21 42.45 -25.15 -38.58
CA LEU A 21 41.58 -26.30 -38.34
C LEU A 21 40.19 -25.75 -38.01
N THR A 22 39.41 -25.54 -39.07
CA THR A 22 37.98 -25.29 -39.03
C THR A 22 37.27 -26.59 -38.67
N ALA A 23 36.95 -26.76 -37.38
CA ALA A 23 35.97 -27.75 -36.97
C ALA A 23 34.57 -27.27 -37.40
N CYS A 24 33.99 -27.95 -38.38
CA CYS A 24 32.57 -27.80 -38.71
C CYS A 24 31.73 -28.42 -37.59
N ALA A 25 31.32 -27.61 -36.62
CA ALA A 25 30.20 -27.95 -35.75
C ALA A 25 28.89 -27.64 -36.50
N PRO A 26 27.85 -28.49 -36.44
CA PRO A 26 26.57 -28.19 -37.06
C PRO A 26 25.92 -27.01 -36.33
N THR A 27 25.92 -25.86 -37.00
CA THR A 27 25.23 -24.64 -36.58
C THR A 27 23.74 -24.92 -36.58
N SER A 28 23.20 -25.31 -35.42
CA SER A 28 21.77 -25.22 -35.20
C SER A 28 21.41 -23.74 -35.20
N LEU A 29 20.82 -23.25 -36.29
CA LEU A 29 20.19 -21.94 -36.37
C LEU A 29 19.03 -21.90 -35.38
N ARG A 30 19.32 -21.63 -34.10
CA ARG A 30 18.36 -20.98 -33.21
C ARG A 30 18.24 -19.55 -33.74
N GLY A 31 17.15 -19.27 -34.44
CA GLY A 31 16.78 -17.91 -34.79
C GLY A 31 16.75 -17.03 -33.53
N PRO A 32 17.03 -15.73 -33.65
CA PRO A 32 17.03 -14.84 -32.49
C PRO A 32 15.64 -14.85 -31.84
N ALA A 33 15.60 -14.91 -30.51
CA ALA A 33 14.38 -14.86 -29.69
C ALA A 33 13.70 -13.46 -29.71
N THR A 34 13.72 -12.77 -30.85
CA THR A 34 13.22 -11.40 -31.04
C THR A 34 11.70 -11.31 -31.00
N GLY A 35 10.97 -12.40 -31.28
CA GLY A 35 9.49 -12.41 -31.22
C GLY A 35 8.94 -12.49 -29.80
N ALA A 36 9.55 -13.27 -28.89
CA ALA A 36 9.03 -13.49 -27.55
C ALA A 36 9.17 -12.26 -26.64
N ALA A 37 10.29 -11.54 -26.75
CA ALA A 37 10.51 -10.32 -25.98
C ALA A 37 9.66 -9.13 -26.47
N GLY A 38 9.31 -9.09 -27.76
CA GLY A 38 8.64 -7.95 -28.37
C GLY A 38 7.20 -7.72 -27.87
N TRP A 39 6.39 -8.78 -27.78
CA TRP A 39 4.99 -8.64 -27.35
C TRP A 39 4.87 -8.35 -25.84
N GLN A 40 5.77 -8.89 -25.01
CA GLN A 40 5.82 -8.59 -23.57
C GLN A 40 6.17 -7.14 -23.33
N GLN A 41 7.15 -6.61 -24.07
CA GLN A 41 7.49 -5.20 -24.02
C GLN A 41 6.32 -4.31 -24.48
N GLN A 42 5.59 -4.72 -25.52
CA GLN A 42 4.39 -3.99 -25.96
C GLN A 42 3.28 -4.01 -24.91
N ALA A 43 3.05 -5.13 -24.24
CA ALA A 43 2.08 -5.21 -23.15
C ALA A 43 2.48 -4.32 -21.98
N GLY A 44 3.76 -4.33 -21.58
CA GLY A 44 4.29 -3.42 -20.57
C GLY A 44 4.14 -1.95 -20.95
N ALA A 45 4.40 -1.60 -22.22
CA ALA A 45 4.21 -0.24 -22.71
C ALA A 45 2.74 0.20 -22.71
N ARG A 46 1.80 -0.69 -23.01
CA ARG A 46 0.36 -0.43 -22.91
C ARG A 46 -0.07 -0.21 -21.46
N ALA A 47 0.36 -1.08 -20.55
CA ALA A 47 0.09 -0.92 -19.12
C ALA A 47 0.66 0.41 -18.57
N ALA A 48 1.88 0.77 -18.96
CA ALA A 48 2.48 2.07 -18.59
C ALA A 48 1.71 3.28 -19.16
N ALA A 49 0.97 3.10 -20.26
CA ALA A 49 0.07 4.10 -20.83
C ALA A 49 -1.36 4.05 -20.24
N GLY A 50 -1.63 3.17 -19.28
CA GLY A 50 -2.95 2.93 -18.67
C GLY A 50 -3.88 2.03 -19.48
N ASP A 51 -3.43 1.48 -20.61
CA ASP A 51 -4.19 0.51 -21.43
C ASP A 51 -4.02 -0.91 -20.88
N PHE A 52 -4.56 -1.15 -19.69
CA PHE A 52 -4.49 -2.44 -19.01
C PHE A 52 -5.28 -3.53 -19.72
N LEU A 53 -6.45 -3.18 -20.28
CA LEU A 53 -7.26 -4.09 -21.08
C LEU A 53 -6.49 -4.56 -22.34
N GLY A 54 -5.86 -3.64 -23.06
CA GLY A 54 -5.04 -3.97 -24.23
C GLY A 54 -3.78 -4.76 -23.87
N ALA A 55 -3.15 -4.48 -22.72
CA ALA A 55 -2.04 -5.28 -22.21
C ALA A 55 -2.48 -6.73 -21.94
N ALA A 56 -3.61 -6.92 -21.24
CA ALA A 56 -4.17 -8.24 -20.98
C ALA A 56 -4.54 -8.99 -22.27
N GLN A 57 -5.11 -8.30 -23.25
CA GLN A 57 -5.46 -8.90 -24.55
C GLN A 57 -4.24 -9.49 -25.28
N LEU A 58 -3.05 -8.87 -25.19
CA LEU A 58 -1.83 -9.43 -25.78
C LEU A 58 -1.45 -10.77 -25.14
N TYR A 59 -1.60 -10.90 -23.82
CA TYR A 59 -1.37 -12.16 -23.11
C TYR A 59 -2.40 -13.23 -23.49
N LEU A 60 -3.68 -12.86 -23.58
CA LEU A 60 -4.75 -13.78 -23.98
C LEU A 60 -4.59 -14.26 -25.43
N GLN A 61 -4.22 -13.37 -26.35
CA GLN A 61 -3.90 -13.73 -27.73
C GLN A 61 -2.73 -14.71 -27.80
N ARG A 62 -1.69 -14.51 -26.98
CA ARG A 62 -0.56 -15.43 -26.92
C ARG A 62 -0.96 -16.78 -26.35
N ALA A 63 -1.81 -16.80 -25.32
CA ALA A 63 -2.28 -18.02 -24.66
C ALA A 63 -3.05 -18.95 -25.61
N ALA A 64 -3.76 -18.42 -26.61
CA ALA A 64 -4.54 -19.20 -27.57
C ALA A 64 -3.70 -20.15 -28.44
N GLY A 65 -2.39 -19.93 -28.55
CA GLY A 65 -1.46 -20.75 -29.35
C GLY A 65 -0.36 -21.44 -28.55
N GLU A 66 -0.55 -21.61 -27.24
CA GLU A 66 0.43 -22.24 -26.33
C GLU A 66 -0.11 -23.55 -25.74
N PRO A 67 0.77 -24.47 -25.30
CA PRO A 67 0.37 -25.65 -24.52
C PRO A 67 -0.37 -25.25 -23.23
N ASP A 68 -1.27 -26.12 -22.75
CA ASP A 68 -2.23 -25.80 -21.67
C ASP A 68 -1.58 -25.18 -20.43
N ALA A 69 -0.47 -25.73 -19.93
CA ALA A 69 0.23 -25.17 -18.76
C ALA A 69 0.76 -23.74 -18.99
N ARG A 70 1.29 -23.48 -20.18
CA ARG A 70 1.80 -22.15 -20.55
C ARG A 70 0.66 -21.18 -20.85
N ALA A 71 -0.42 -21.67 -21.47
CA ALA A 71 -1.64 -20.89 -21.66
C ALA A 71 -2.27 -20.50 -20.31
N ALA A 72 -2.31 -21.41 -19.33
CA ALA A 72 -2.79 -21.14 -17.98
C ALA A 72 -1.99 -20.03 -17.28
N ALA A 73 -0.66 -20.12 -17.31
CA ALA A 73 0.23 -19.07 -16.78
C ALA A 73 0.00 -17.70 -17.46
N LEU A 74 -0.19 -17.68 -18.77
CA LEU A 74 -0.48 -16.45 -19.52
C LEU A 74 -1.85 -15.85 -19.18
N ARG A 75 -2.86 -16.69 -18.90
CA ARG A 75 -4.18 -16.23 -18.43
C ARG A 75 -4.09 -15.60 -17.05
N VAL A 76 -3.30 -16.17 -16.13
CA VAL A 76 -3.04 -15.54 -14.82
C VAL A 76 -2.41 -14.17 -14.99
N ALA A 77 -1.37 -14.05 -15.83
CA ALA A 77 -0.74 -12.76 -16.12
C ALA A 77 -1.70 -11.75 -16.77
N ALA A 78 -2.58 -12.20 -17.67
CA ALA A 78 -3.62 -11.34 -18.25
C ALA A 78 -4.58 -10.80 -17.18
N ALA A 79 -5.04 -11.68 -16.27
CA ALA A 79 -5.93 -11.28 -15.17
C ALA A 79 -5.27 -10.30 -14.20
N GLU A 80 -3.97 -10.40 -13.95
CA GLU A 80 -3.24 -9.42 -13.13
C GLU A 80 -3.28 -8.02 -13.73
N TYR A 81 -3.07 -7.88 -15.05
CA TYR A 81 -3.23 -6.59 -15.75
C TYR A 81 -4.68 -6.08 -15.67
N LEU A 82 -5.67 -6.96 -15.89
CA LEU A 82 -7.09 -6.59 -15.77
C LEU A 82 -7.40 -6.04 -14.37
N LEU A 83 -6.90 -6.69 -13.32
CA LEU A 83 -7.08 -6.24 -11.94
C LEU A 83 -6.39 -4.92 -11.65
N GLU A 84 -5.20 -4.68 -12.22
CA GLU A 84 -4.51 -3.40 -12.13
C GLU A 84 -5.34 -2.27 -12.76
N GLY A 85 -6.00 -2.54 -13.89
CA GLY A 85 -6.91 -1.60 -14.56
C GLY A 85 -8.33 -1.52 -13.98
N GLY A 86 -8.66 -2.29 -12.94
CA GLY A 86 -10.00 -2.32 -12.35
C GLY A 86 -11.05 -3.12 -13.13
N HIS A 87 -10.64 -3.87 -14.16
CA HIS A 87 -11.47 -4.78 -14.97
C HIS A 87 -11.73 -6.10 -14.23
N ARG A 88 -12.46 -6.01 -13.12
CA ARG A 88 -12.63 -7.12 -12.18
C ARG A 88 -13.43 -8.28 -12.75
N GLU A 89 -14.52 -7.98 -13.45
CA GLU A 89 -15.40 -9.01 -14.03
C GLU A 89 -14.65 -9.78 -15.11
N GLU A 90 -13.94 -9.07 -16.00
CA GLU A 90 -13.12 -9.69 -17.03
C GLU A 90 -11.97 -10.51 -16.44
N ALA A 91 -11.37 -10.04 -15.34
CA ALA A 91 -10.34 -10.81 -14.63
C ALA A 91 -10.92 -12.11 -14.05
N ALA A 92 -12.11 -12.08 -13.47
CA ALA A 92 -12.79 -13.25 -12.93
C ALA A 92 -13.07 -14.27 -14.05
N ASP A 93 -13.65 -13.83 -15.16
CA ASP A 93 -13.95 -14.67 -16.33
C ASP A 93 -12.69 -15.36 -16.88
N VAL A 94 -11.57 -14.64 -16.95
CA VAL A 94 -10.28 -15.20 -17.40
C VAL A 94 -9.77 -16.28 -16.43
N LEU A 95 -9.96 -16.09 -15.13
CA LEU A 95 -9.44 -16.99 -14.10
C LEU A 95 -10.32 -18.20 -13.82
N ASP A 96 -11.60 -18.16 -14.15
CA ASP A 96 -12.53 -19.30 -14.01
C ASP A 96 -12.12 -20.47 -14.91
N GLY A 97 -11.53 -20.18 -16.07
CA GLY A 97 -11.02 -21.19 -17.02
C GLY A 97 -9.63 -21.74 -16.71
N VAL A 98 -8.99 -21.35 -15.61
CA VAL A 98 -7.63 -21.78 -15.26
C VAL A 98 -7.66 -23.06 -14.42
N ASP A 99 -7.17 -24.16 -15.00
CA ASP A 99 -6.94 -25.41 -14.27
C ASP A 99 -5.69 -25.30 -13.38
N VAL A 100 -5.92 -25.35 -12.07
CA VAL A 100 -4.87 -25.25 -11.04
C VAL A 100 -3.88 -26.41 -11.09
N ALA A 101 -4.26 -27.58 -11.62
CA ALA A 101 -3.39 -28.74 -11.70
C ALA A 101 -2.25 -28.55 -12.73
N LEU A 102 -2.38 -27.56 -13.62
CA LEU A 102 -1.39 -27.21 -14.63
C LEU A 102 -0.37 -26.17 -14.16
N LEU A 103 -0.55 -25.61 -12.97
CA LEU A 103 0.29 -24.53 -12.43
C LEU A 103 1.36 -25.09 -11.50
N ASP A 104 2.57 -24.52 -11.60
CA ASP A 104 3.57 -24.67 -10.55
C ASP A 104 3.21 -23.83 -9.32
N VAL A 105 3.91 -24.05 -8.20
CA VAL A 105 3.58 -23.38 -6.93
C VAL A 105 3.63 -21.85 -7.05
N PRO A 106 4.66 -21.22 -7.65
CA PRO A 106 4.68 -19.76 -7.80
C PRO A 106 3.52 -19.21 -8.62
N MET A 107 3.12 -19.89 -9.71
CA MET A 107 1.99 -19.44 -10.52
C MET A 107 0.65 -19.68 -9.82
N LEU A 108 0.54 -20.77 -9.05
CA LEU A 108 -0.63 -21.02 -8.21
C LEU A 108 -0.79 -19.91 -7.16
N ASP A 109 0.28 -19.48 -6.49
CA ASP A 109 0.20 -18.41 -5.49
C ASP A 109 -0.23 -17.07 -6.11
N ARG A 110 0.24 -16.76 -7.33
CA ARG A 110 -0.24 -15.59 -8.09
C ARG A 110 -1.72 -15.67 -8.45
N LEU A 111 -2.19 -16.84 -8.89
CA LEU A 111 -3.61 -17.09 -9.13
C LEU A 111 -4.43 -16.91 -7.84
N LEU A 112 -3.96 -17.45 -6.71
CA LEU A 112 -4.62 -17.35 -5.42
C LEU A 112 -4.73 -15.89 -4.94
N LEU A 113 -3.67 -15.09 -5.10
CA LEU A 113 -3.70 -13.65 -4.82
C LEU A 113 -4.72 -12.91 -5.70
N ALA A 114 -4.73 -13.20 -6.99
CA ALA A 114 -5.67 -12.56 -7.92
C ALA A 114 -7.12 -12.88 -7.57
N ARG A 115 -7.43 -14.15 -7.26
CA ARG A 115 -8.75 -14.59 -6.78
C ARG A 115 -9.11 -13.97 -5.43
N ALA A 116 -8.17 -13.90 -4.49
CA ALA A 116 -8.39 -13.25 -3.20
C ALA A 116 -8.71 -11.75 -3.36
N ARG A 117 -7.99 -11.07 -4.26
CA ARG A 117 -8.27 -9.67 -4.60
C ARG A 117 -9.69 -9.52 -5.10
N ILE A 118 -10.12 -10.31 -6.10
CA ILE A 118 -11.48 -10.30 -6.66
C ILE A 118 -12.55 -10.56 -5.59
N ALA A 119 -12.30 -11.52 -4.69
CA ALA A 119 -13.23 -11.88 -3.62
C ALA A 119 -13.42 -10.72 -2.63
N LEU A 120 -12.34 -10.10 -2.11
CA LEU A 120 -12.42 -8.95 -1.21
C LEU A 120 -13.12 -7.74 -1.82
N ASP A 121 -12.89 -7.59 -3.11
CA ASP A 121 -13.47 -6.56 -3.93
C ASP A 121 -14.99 -6.73 -4.09
N SER A 122 -15.46 -7.97 -4.08
CA SER A 122 -16.87 -8.35 -4.12
C SER A 122 -17.50 -8.46 -2.73
N GLY A 123 -16.73 -8.21 -1.67
CA GLY A 123 -17.16 -8.33 -0.27
C GLY A 123 -17.13 -9.75 0.30
N ASP A 124 -16.64 -10.73 -0.46
CA ASP A 124 -16.49 -12.12 -0.01
C ASP A 124 -15.16 -12.30 0.74
N VAL A 125 -15.19 -11.91 2.01
CA VAL A 125 -14.02 -11.93 2.91
C VAL A 125 -13.56 -13.36 3.21
N ASP A 126 -14.51 -14.29 3.39
CA ASP A 126 -14.22 -15.67 3.75
C ASP A 126 -13.49 -16.39 2.62
N SER A 127 -13.98 -16.27 1.38
CA SER A 127 -13.30 -16.84 0.21
C SER A 127 -11.91 -16.25 0.04
N ALA A 128 -11.75 -14.93 0.24
CA ALA A 128 -10.44 -14.30 0.15
C ALA A 128 -9.45 -14.87 1.16
N LEU A 129 -9.83 -14.99 2.43
CA LEU A 129 -8.98 -15.59 3.48
C LEU A 129 -8.65 -17.05 3.15
N GLN A 130 -9.62 -17.83 2.67
CA GLN A 130 -9.38 -19.21 2.24
C GLN A 130 -8.35 -19.32 1.11
N GLN A 131 -8.38 -18.42 0.12
CA GLN A 131 -7.34 -18.39 -0.92
C GLN A 131 -5.97 -18.00 -0.35
N LEU A 132 -5.92 -16.95 0.49
CA LEU A 132 -4.68 -16.45 1.08
C LEU A 132 -4.03 -17.46 2.05
N ASP A 133 -4.81 -18.25 2.78
CA ASP A 133 -4.29 -19.27 3.71
C ASP A 133 -3.60 -20.45 3.01
N ARG A 134 -3.85 -20.62 1.71
CA ARG A 134 -3.18 -21.63 0.88
C ARG A 134 -1.77 -21.21 0.47
N ILE A 135 -1.46 -19.92 0.46
CA ILE A 135 -0.13 -19.39 0.15
C ILE A 135 0.76 -19.60 1.38
N ARG A 136 1.72 -20.52 1.28
CA ARG A 136 2.58 -20.91 2.41
C ARG A 136 3.89 -20.14 2.49
N GLN A 137 4.36 -19.63 1.35
CA GLN A 137 5.66 -18.96 1.23
C GLN A 137 5.49 -17.62 0.51
N PRO A 138 4.82 -16.64 1.14
CA PRO A 138 4.52 -15.35 0.50
C PRO A 138 5.78 -14.56 0.11
N ASP A 139 6.92 -14.83 0.73
CA ASP A 139 8.23 -14.27 0.39
C ASP A 139 8.74 -14.65 -1.01
N THR A 140 8.18 -15.72 -1.62
CA THR A 140 8.52 -16.15 -2.98
C THR A 140 7.79 -15.37 -4.09
N LEU A 141 6.83 -14.52 -3.72
CA LEU A 141 6.10 -13.66 -4.65
C LEU A 141 7.02 -12.55 -5.21
N PRO A 142 6.71 -12.01 -6.40
CA PRO A 142 7.57 -11.02 -7.06
C PRO A 142 7.88 -9.76 -6.24
N ASP A 143 7.00 -9.38 -5.32
CA ASP A 143 7.10 -8.22 -4.44
C ASP A 143 7.52 -8.57 -3.01
N GLY A 144 8.13 -9.76 -2.81
CA GLY A 144 8.49 -10.27 -1.48
C GLY A 144 7.29 -10.56 -0.57
N GLY A 145 6.08 -10.60 -1.14
CA GLY A 145 4.84 -10.85 -0.41
C GLY A 145 4.09 -9.58 0.00
N ALA A 146 4.51 -8.39 -0.42
CA ALA A 146 3.85 -7.15 -0.04
C ALA A 146 2.34 -7.15 -0.38
N ALA A 147 1.96 -7.59 -1.59
CA ALA A 147 0.57 -7.72 -2.01
C ALA A 147 -0.21 -8.73 -1.14
N TYR A 148 0.45 -9.82 -0.75
CA TYR A 148 -0.14 -10.81 0.15
C TYR A 148 -0.51 -10.21 1.50
N TYR A 149 0.44 -9.57 2.18
CA TYR A 149 0.19 -8.96 3.49
C TYR A 149 -0.81 -7.82 3.41
N ARG A 150 -0.80 -7.03 2.32
CA ARG A 150 -1.77 -5.97 2.07
C ARG A 150 -3.21 -6.51 1.91
N LEU A 151 -3.39 -7.59 1.14
CA LEU A 151 -4.71 -8.22 0.98
C LEU A 151 -5.17 -8.89 2.28
N ARG A 152 -4.28 -9.57 3.00
CA ARG A 152 -4.60 -10.21 4.27
C ARG A 152 -4.97 -9.19 5.35
N ALA A 153 -4.27 -8.06 5.42
CA ALA A 153 -4.64 -6.93 6.27
C ALA A 153 -6.04 -6.39 5.95
N ARG A 154 -6.34 -6.18 4.65
CA ARG A 154 -7.67 -5.75 4.20
C ARG A 154 -8.75 -6.76 4.57
N ALA A 155 -8.49 -8.05 4.38
CA ALA A 155 -9.41 -9.13 4.72
C ALA A 155 -9.74 -9.15 6.21
N TYR A 156 -8.73 -9.16 7.08
CA TYR A 156 -8.94 -9.13 8.53
C TYR A 156 -9.66 -7.88 9.00
N ARG A 157 -9.35 -6.71 8.44
CA ARG A 157 -10.06 -5.47 8.75
C ARG A 157 -11.54 -5.56 8.42
N LEU A 158 -11.89 -6.14 7.26
CA LEU A 158 -13.29 -6.36 6.86
C LEU A 158 -13.98 -7.43 7.72
N ALA A 159 -13.24 -8.42 8.22
CA ALA A 159 -13.72 -9.42 9.17
C ALA A 159 -13.88 -8.85 10.60
N GLY A 160 -13.44 -7.62 10.87
CA GLY A 160 -13.45 -7.02 12.20
C GLY A 160 -12.31 -7.48 13.12
N ASP A 161 -11.32 -8.20 12.59
CA ASP A 161 -10.13 -8.63 13.33
C ASP A 161 -9.03 -7.58 13.22
N ALA A 162 -9.13 -6.55 14.06
CA ALA A 162 -8.17 -5.44 14.07
C ALA A 162 -6.76 -5.87 14.49
N LEU A 163 -6.62 -6.91 15.33
CA LEU A 163 -5.31 -7.38 15.78
C LEU A 163 -4.56 -8.02 14.61
N GLU A 164 -5.20 -8.97 13.93
CA GLU A 164 -4.56 -9.65 12.82
C GLU A 164 -4.31 -8.71 11.65
N ALA A 165 -5.23 -7.78 11.37
CA ALA A 165 -5.00 -6.72 10.39
C ALA A 165 -3.77 -5.86 10.74
N ALA A 166 -3.60 -5.46 12.01
CA ALA A 166 -2.44 -4.69 12.44
C ALA A 166 -1.13 -5.48 12.28
N ARG A 167 -1.12 -6.77 12.65
CA ARG A 167 0.05 -7.65 12.47
C ARG A 167 0.47 -7.74 11.00
N GLN A 168 -0.49 -7.90 10.09
CA GLN A 168 -0.19 -7.95 8.65
C GLN A 168 0.40 -6.63 8.14
N LEU A 169 -0.14 -5.48 8.58
CA LEU A 169 0.39 -4.17 8.19
C LEU A 169 1.79 -3.90 8.79
N ILE A 170 2.05 -4.36 10.01
CA ILE A 170 3.37 -4.26 10.65
C ILE A 170 4.40 -5.08 9.87
N TRP A 171 4.04 -6.30 9.46
CA TRP A 171 4.92 -7.11 8.60
C TRP A 171 5.13 -6.45 7.24
N LEU A 172 4.05 -5.95 6.63
CA LEU A 172 4.09 -5.22 5.36
C LEU A 172 5.05 -4.03 5.43
N ASP A 173 5.08 -3.29 6.54
CA ASP A 173 5.97 -2.13 6.72
C ASP A 173 7.44 -2.47 6.41
N GLY A 174 7.90 -3.65 6.83
CA GLY A 174 9.26 -4.15 6.58
C GLY A 174 9.58 -4.42 5.10
N LEU A 175 8.57 -4.55 4.25
CA LEU A 175 8.70 -4.84 2.81
C LEU A 175 8.53 -3.60 1.93
N LEU A 176 7.96 -2.53 2.47
CA LEU A 176 7.61 -1.33 1.71
C LEU A 176 8.81 -0.39 1.51
N PRO A 177 8.90 0.29 0.36
CA PRO A 177 9.79 1.41 0.17
C PRO A 177 9.37 2.61 1.02
N ASP A 178 10.31 3.53 1.27
CA ASP A 178 10.13 4.68 2.18
C ASP A 178 8.93 5.57 1.83
N ASP A 179 8.63 5.74 0.54
CA ASP A 179 7.52 6.56 0.06
C ASP A 179 6.13 5.94 0.30
N GLU A 180 6.05 4.63 0.52
CA GLU A 180 4.80 3.93 0.88
C GLU A 180 4.66 3.69 2.40
N ARG A 181 5.76 3.75 3.15
CA ARG A 181 5.78 3.43 4.60
C ARG A 181 4.87 4.33 5.42
N LEU A 182 4.85 5.64 5.16
CA LEU A 182 4.00 6.56 5.94
C LEU A 182 2.52 6.19 5.84
N ASP A 183 2.01 5.88 4.65
CA ASP A 183 0.61 5.53 4.44
C ASP A 183 0.25 4.22 5.13
N ASN A 184 1.14 3.23 5.08
CA ASN A 184 0.98 1.98 5.83
C ASN A 184 0.96 2.21 7.34
N GLN A 185 1.89 3.02 7.86
CA GLN A 185 1.94 3.37 9.28
C GLN A 185 0.70 4.15 9.75
N LEU A 186 0.17 5.03 8.90
CA LEU A 186 -1.10 5.72 9.16
C LEU A 186 -2.27 4.73 9.20
N ALA A 187 -2.26 3.68 8.37
CA ALA A 187 -3.28 2.63 8.42
C ALA A 187 -3.21 1.80 9.72
N ILE A 188 -2.00 1.45 10.18
CA ILE A 188 -1.80 0.79 11.50
C ILE A 188 -2.34 1.69 12.61
N TRP A 189 -1.93 2.96 12.60
CA TRP A 189 -2.33 3.97 13.57
C TRP A 189 -3.87 4.10 13.65
N GLN A 190 -4.53 4.30 12.51
CA GLN A 190 -5.99 4.45 12.44
C GLN A 190 -6.72 3.20 12.93
N LEU A 191 -6.24 2.03 12.54
CA LEU A 191 -6.84 0.76 12.93
C LEU A 191 -6.81 0.55 14.45
N LEU A 192 -5.64 0.79 15.07
CA LEU A 192 -5.48 0.62 16.52
C LEU A 192 -6.15 1.75 17.31
N SER A 193 -6.10 3.00 16.84
CA SER A 193 -6.78 4.14 17.48
C SER A 193 -8.30 4.02 17.47
N GLY A 194 -8.87 3.20 16.59
CA GLY A 194 -10.29 2.89 16.58
C GLY A 194 -10.74 1.92 17.69
N LEU A 195 -9.81 1.31 18.42
CA LEU A 195 -10.11 0.35 19.48
C LEU A 195 -10.28 1.02 20.85
N PRO A 196 -11.19 0.53 21.70
CA PRO A 196 -11.30 1.02 23.07
C PRO A 196 -10.09 0.62 23.91
N ASP A 197 -9.76 1.43 24.91
CA ASP A 197 -8.59 1.24 25.78
C ASP A 197 -8.57 -0.15 26.42
N GLU A 198 -9.70 -0.71 26.83
CA GLU A 198 -9.76 -2.05 27.41
C GLU A 198 -9.34 -3.14 26.41
N ALA A 199 -9.68 -2.95 25.12
CA ALA A 199 -9.23 -3.85 24.07
C ALA A 199 -7.72 -3.69 23.85
N LEU A 200 -7.23 -2.45 23.75
CA LEU A 200 -5.80 -2.17 23.61
C LEU A 200 -4.96 -2.74 24.76
N GLN A 201 -5.42 -2.65 26.01
CA GLN A 201 -4.72 -3.23 27.16
C GLN A 201 -4.69 -4.77 27.10
N LYS A 202 -5.78 -5.42 26.66
CA LYS A 202 -5.78 -6.88 26.43
C LYS A 202 -4.80 -7.26 25.33
N LEU A 203 -4.81 -6.52 24.22
CA LEU A 203 -3.88 -6.73 23.11
C LEU A 203 -2.43 -6.52 23.51
N ARG A 204 -2.14 -5.50 24.34
CA ARG A 204 -0.81 -5.24 24.91
C ARG A 204 -0.27 -6.45 25.66
N GLY A 205 -1.11 -7.11 26.46
CA GLY A 205 -0.74 -8.34 27.17
C GLY A 205 -0.43 -9.51 26.23
N ALA A 206 -1.25 -9.69 25.18
CA ALA A 206 -1.03 -10.72 24.17
C ALA A 206 0.17 -10.44 23.25
N ALA A 207 0.54 -9.17 23.06
CA ALA A 207 1.65 -8.71 22.25
C ALA A 207 3.00 -8.69 22.99
N ALA A 208 3.10 -9.23 24.21
CA ALA A 208 4.32 -9.17 25.01
C ALA A 208 5.57 -9.77 24.32
N ALA A 209 5.38 -10.71 23.39
CA ALA A 209 6.45 -11.31 22.59
C ALA A 209 6.79 -10.54 21.31
N ASP A 210 6.05 -9.48 20.97
CA ASP A 210 6.21 -8.68 19.76
C ASP A 210 6.44 -7.20 20.14
N PRO A 211 7.71 -6.77 20.28
CA PRO A 211 8.04 -5.43 20.71
C PRO A 211 7.52 -4.33 19.77
N THR A 212 7.40 -4.61 18.47
CA THR A 212 6.91 -3.65 17.48
C THR A 212 5.41 -3.44 17.66
N LEU A 213 4.63 -4.51 17.74
CA LEU A 213 3.19 -4.39 18.03
C LEU A 213 2.93 -3.75 19.41
N ALA A 214 3.71 -4.12 20.43
CA ALA A 214 3.61 -3.51 21.74
C ALA A 214 3.91 -1.99 21.69
N GLY A 215 4.89 -1.56 20.89
CA GLY A 215 5.20 -0.16 20.67
C GLY A 215 4.05 0.62 20.04
N TRP A 216 3.43 0.05 19.00
CA TRP A 216 2.24 0.61 18.37
C TRP A 216 1.07 0.79 19.34
N ILE A 217 0.78 -0.23 20.14
CA ILE A 217 -0.31 -0.18 21.14
C ILE A 217 0.00 0.86 22.24
N ASP A 218 1.24 0.88 22.74
CA ASP A 218 1.68 1.85 23.74
C ASP A 218 1.58 3.29 23.22
N LEU A 219 1.89 3.51 21.93
CA LEU A 219 1.77 4.83 21.30
C LEU A 219 0.31 5.31 21.24
N VAL A 220 -0.61 4.42 20.86
CA VAL A 220 -2.05 4.75 20.80
C VAL A 220 -2.61 5.06 22.19
N LEU A 221 -2.33 4.21 23.18
CA LEU A 221 -2.78 4.41 24.56
C LEU A 221 -2.28 5.73 25.14
N LEU A 222 -1.04 6.09 24.86
CA LEU A 222 -0.42 7.35 25.28
C LEU A 222 -1.15 8.55 24.68
N VAL A 223 -1.45 8.52 23.39
CA VAL A 223 -2.18 9.61 22.73
C VAL A 223 -3.61 9.69 23.26
N HIS A 224 -4.32 8.57 23.43
CA HIS A 224 -5.66 8.56 24.03
C HIS A 224 -5.72 9.27 25.40
N GLN A 225 -4.69 9.08 26.23
CA GLN A 225 -4.60 9.65 27.57
C GLN A 225 -4.20 11.13 27.56
N ASP A 226 -3.18 11.48 26.79
CA ASP A 226 -2.50 12.78 26.91
C ASP A 226 -2.93 13.82 25.86
N LEU A 227 -3.85 13.49 24.94
CA LEU A 227 -4.33 14.40 23.87
C LEU A 227 -4.79 15.79 24.37
N ARG A 228 -5.25 15.89 25.62
CA ARG A 228 -5.76 17.14 26.21
C ARG A 228 -4.68 18.06 26.74
N ASP A 229 -3.49 17.54 27.04
CA ASP A 229 -2.33 18.27 27.52
C ASP A 229 -1.15 18.02 26.58
N THR A 230 -0.98 18.91 25.61
CA THR A 230 0.09 18.83 24.61
C THR A 230 1.48 18.78 25.23
N THR A 231 1.71 19.40 26.39
CA THR A 231 3.02 19.38 27.07
C THR A 231 3.28 18.02 27.72
N ALA A 232 2.26 17.42 28.35
CA ALA A 232 2.35 16.04 28.82
C ALA A 232 2.58 15.07 27.65
N LEU A 233 1.82 15.25 26.55
CA LEU A 233 1.94 14.41 25.37
C LEU A 233 3.34 14.43 24.76
N TYR A 234 3.98 15.60 24.62
CA TYR A 234 5.37 15.68 24.12
C TYR A 234 6.34 14.90 25.00
N ARG A 235 6.25 15.05 26.33
CA ARG A 235 7.11 14.29 27.27
C ARG A 235 6.88 12.79 27.18
N SER A 236 5.62 12.37 27.05
CA SER A 236 5.27 10.97 26.90
C SER A 236 5.81 10.41 25.57
N LEU A 237 5.70 11.16 24.46
CA LEU A 237 6.25 10.77 23.16
C LEU A 237 7.78 10.64 23.20
N ASP A 238 8.49 11.52 23.90
CA ASP A 238 9.95 11.40 24.09
C ASP A 238 10.31 10.14 24.89
N ALA A 239 9.58 9.86 25.97
CA ALA A 239 9.77 8.63 26.75
C ALA A 239 9.47 7.37 25.92
N TRP A 240 8.44 7.41 25.08
CA TRP A 240 8.11 6.32 24.16
C TRP A 240 9.24 6.10 23.15
N GLN A 241 9.79 7.15 22.55
CA GLN A 241 10.91 7.05 21.60
C GLN A 241 12.17 6.45 22.22
N LEU A 242 12.45 6.76 23.49
CA LEU A 242 13.57 6.16 24.23
C LEU A 242 13.34 4.67 24.52
N ARG A 243 12.10 4.28 24.85
CA ARG A 243 11.74 2.88 25.11
C ARG A 243 11.73 2.02 23.85
N TYR A 244 11.31 2.60 22.73
CA TYR A 244 11.11 1.92 21.44
C TYR A 244 12.09 2.45 20.40
N ALA A 245 13.39 2.40 20.72
CA ALA A 245 14.44 3.00 19.90
C ALA A 245 14.46 2.47 18.45
N ASP A 246 14.20 1.19 18.20
CA ASP A 246 14.25 0.63 16.84
C ASP A 246 12.88 0.59 16.14
N HIS A 247 11.88 1.29 16.67
CA HIS A 247 10.51 1.17 16.18
C HIS A 247 10.27 1.96 14.88
N PRO A 248 9.66 1.35 13.84
CA PRO A 248 9.55 1.94 12.50
C PRO A 248 8.74 3.25 12.45
N ALA A 249 7.81 3.45 13.39
CA ALA A 249 7.03 4.69 13.50
C ALA A 249 7.87 5.95 13.75
N ARG A 250 9.13 5.82 14.20
CA ARG A 250 9.99 6.96 14.54
C ARG A 250 10.34 7.82 13.33
N ASP A 251 10.52 7.20 12.17
CA ASP A 251 11.09 7.88 11.02
C ASP A 251 10.02 8.59 10.16
N PHE A 252 8.79 8.07 10.17
CA PHE A 252 7.72 8.57 9.30
C PHE A 252 6.51 9.07 10.09
N LEU A 253 5.86 8.21 10.89
CA LEU A 253 4.63 8.58 11.59
C LEU A 253 4.85 9.64 12.68
N LEU A 254 5.87 9.49 13.54
CA LEU A 254 6.07 10.41 14.66
C LEU A 254 6.29 11.86 14.21
N PRO A 255 7.17 12.16 13.23
CA PRO A 255 7.29 13.51 12.68
C PRO A 255 5.97 14.03 12.14
N ARG A 256 5.17 13.18 11.48
CA ARG A 256 3.85 13.54 10.95
C ARG A 256 2.87 13.88 12.07
N LEU A 257 2.88 13.13 13.16
CA LEU A 257 2.04 13.32 14.35
C LEU A 257 2.44 14.60 15.09
N GLN A 258 3.73 14.81 15.34
CA GLN A 258 4.25 16.04 15.96
C GLN A 258 3.89 17.28 15.14
N ALA A 259 4.07 17.23 13.81
CA ALA A 259 3.66 18.32 12.93
C ALA A 259 2.13 18.56 12.93
N GLN A 260 1.30 17.57 13.31
CA GLN A 260 -0.13 17.78 13.55
C GLN A 260 -0.38 18.40 14.91
N LEU A 261 0.33 17.96 15.94
CA LEU A 261 0.22 18.50 17.30
C LEU A 261 0.69 19.96 17.35
N ASP A 262 1.74 20.35 16.64
CA ASP A 262 2.16 21.76 16.54
C ASP A 262 1.11 22.63 15.85
N ARG A 263 0.40 22.08 14.88
CA ARG A 263 -0.73 22.75 14.22
C ARG A 263 -1.99 22.76 15.09
N GLY A 264 -2.27 21.68 15.81
CA GLY A 264 -3.44 21.52 16.69
C GLY A 264 -3.29 22.20 18.05
N GLY A 265 -2.04 22.41 18.49
CA GLY A 265 -1.67 23.22 19.65
C GLY A 265 -1.92 24.71 19.43
N GLN A 266 -2.13 25.13 18.17
CA GLN A 266 -2.85 26.36 17.87
C GLN A 266 -4.34 26.10 18.02
N ARG A 267 -4.83 25.98 19.27
CA ARG A 267 -6.28 26.04 19.53
C ARG A 267 -6.81 27.30 18.87
N ALA A 268 -7.71 27.13 17.90
CA ALA A 268 -8.33 28.24 17.21
C ALA A 268 -9.14 29.05 18.23
N GLY A 269 -8.61 30.12 18.80
CA GLY A 269 -9.30 30.97 19.77
C GLY A 269 -10.62 31.55 19.23
N ARG A 270 -10.83 31.48 17.91
CA ARG A 270 -12.09 31.82 17.25
C ARG A 270 -12.41 30.85 16.11
N ILE A 271 -13.61 30.27 16.15
CA ILE A 271 -14.18 29.38 15.12
C ILE A 271 -15.35 30.11 14.44
N ALA A 272 -15.44 30.02 13.12
CA ALA A 272 -16.62 30.44 12.37
C ALA A 272 -17.42 29.21 11.88
N LEU A 273 -18.72 29.20 12.13
CA LEU A 273 -19.66 28.18 11.68
C LEU A 273 -20.60 28.79 10.63
N LEU A 274 -20.42 28.42 9.38
CA LEU A 274 -21.25 28.84 8.24
C LEU A 274 -22.25 27.71 7.98
N LEU A 275 -23.54 27.99 8.11
CA LEU A 275 -24.60 26.99 7.93
C LEU A 275 -25.86 27.64 7.32
N PRO A 276 -26.65 26.92 6.50
CA PRO A 276 -27.87 27.47 5.91
C PRO A 276 -29.01 27.38 6.92
N LEU A 277 -28.98 28.28 7.91
CA LEU A 277 -29.95 28.35 9.02
C LEU A 277 -31.31 28.91 8.59
N SER A 278 -31.39 29.42 7.35
CA SER A 278 -32.61 29.83 6.68
C SER A 278 -32.91 28.98 5.43
N GLY A 279 -34.18 28.88 5.06
CA GLY A 279 -34.62 28.17 3.85
C GLY A 279 -34.86 26.67 4.04
N ARG A 280 -34.78 25.89 2.96
CA ARG A 280 -35.19 24.47 2.95
C ARG A 280 -34.36 23.53 3.82
N THR A 281 -33.12 23.89 4.13
CA THR A 281 -32.17 23.06 4.88
C THR A 281 -31.98 23.52 6.34
N ALA A 282 -32.78 24.49 6.79
CA ALA A 282 -32.65 25.12 8.10
C ALA A 282 -32.73 24.11 9.27
N GLU A 283 -33.58 23.11 9.17
CA GLU A 283 -33.76 22.10 10.22
C GLU A 283 -32.51 21.21 10.38
N SER A 284 -31.95 20.73 9.26
CA SER A 284 -30.71 19.95 9.27
C SER A 284 -29.51 20.79 9.72
N ALA A 285 -29.45 22.05 9.30
CA ALA A 285 -28.43 23.00 9.72
C ALA A 285 -28.52 23.31 11.22
N ALA A 286 -29.72 23.42 11.78
CA ALA A 286 -29.92 23.60 13.21
C ALA A 286 -29.41 22.40 14.02
N ALA A 287 -29.63 21.17 13.56
CA ALA A 287 -29.10 19.97 14.22
C ALA A 287 -27.55 19.96 14.26
N ILE A 288 -26.91 20.37 13.16
CA ILE A 288 -25.44 20.50 13.09
C ILE A 288 -24.96 21.58 14.06
N ARG A 289 -25.58 22.76 14.05
CA ARG A 289 -25.28 23.86 14.98
C ARG A 289 -25.36 23.40 16.43
N ASP A 290 -26.45 22.72 16.78
CA ASP A 290 -26.71 22.29 18.15
C ASP A 290 -25.70 21.20 18.59
N GLY A 291 -25.29 20.31 17.68
CA GLY A 291 -24.20 19.35 17.92
C GLY A 291 -22.84 20.02 18.14
N VAL A 292 -22.51 21.04 17.34
CA VAL A 292 -21.28 21.84 17.51
C VAL A 292 -21.29 22.58 18.85
N LEU A 293 -22.41 23.21 19.21
CA LEU A 293 -22.57 23.87 20.51
C LEU A 293 -22.46 22.87 21.66
N ALA A 294 -23.11 21.70 21.57
CA ALA A 294 -23.03 20.66 22.58
C ALA A 294 -21.60 20.09 22.75
N ALA A 295 -20.80 20.04 21.68
CA ALA A 295 -19.38 19.73 21.77
C ALA A 295 -18.61 20.87 22.45
N LEU A 296 -18.81 22.13 22.02
CA LEU A 296 -18.12 23.31 22.55
C LEU A 296 -18.37 23.52 24.05
N TYR A 297 -19.58 23.26 24.53
CA TYR A 297 -19.95 23.43 25.94
C TYR A 297 -19.51 22.25 26.83
N ARG A 298 -18.98 21.15 26.26
CA ARG A 298 -18.37 20.05 27.04
C ARG A 298 -16.94 20.36 27.50
N ASP A 299 -16.23 21.28 26.84
CA ASP A 299 -14.80 21.54 27.05
C ASP A 299 -14.47 22.56 28.16
N GLY A 300 -15.46 23.05 28.92
CA GLY A 300 -15.22 23.92 30.09
C GLY A 300 -14.88 25.39 29.75
N GLU A 301 -14.05 26.05 30.58
CA GLU A 301 -13.73 27.48 30.47
C GLU A 301 -12.78 27.83 29.31
N ASP A 302 -11.93 26.89 28.87
CA ASP A 302 -10.94 27.12 27.82
C ASP A 302 -11.49 26.76 26.42
N ARG A 303 -12.63 27.40 26.08
CA ARG A 303 -13.36 27.16 24.84
C ARG A 303 -13.09 28.26 23.82
N PRO A 304 -12.99 27.93 22.52
CA PRO A 304 -12.86 28.93 21.48
C PRO A 304 -14.14 29.76 21.30
N ALA A 305 -13.99 31.02 20.89
CA ALA A 305 -15.13 31.87 20.57
C ALA A 305 -15.80 31.37 19.27
N LEU A 306 -17.08 31.03 19.32
CA LEU A 306 -17.84 30.60 18.15
C LEU A 306 -18.64 31.77 17.55
N ALA A 307 -18.42 32.06 16.27
CA ALA A 307 -19.24 32.98 15.48
C ALA A 307 -20.05 32.18 14.44
N ILE A 308 -21.35 32.43 14.36
CA ILE A 308 -22.25 31.68 13.47
C ILE A 308 -22.73 32.62 12.35
N TYR A 309 -22.67 32.15 11.10
CA TYR A 309 -23.02 32.89 9.90
C TYR A 309 -24.09 32.10 9.12
N ASP A 310 -25.23 32.73 8.86
CA ASP A 310 -26.33 32.11 8.11
C ASP A 310 -26.10 32.22 6.60
N THR A 311 -25.75 31.11 5.95
CA THR A 311 -25.54 31.02 4.51
C THR A 311 -26.83 30.94 3.70
N GLY A 312 -27.98 30.80 4.35
CA GLY A 312 -29.31 30.76 3.73
C GLY A 312 -29.99 32.12 3.63
N ALA A 313 -29.42 33.17 4.22
CA ALA A 313 -29.98 34.52 4.20
C ALA A 313 -29.89 35.16 2.80
N ALA A 314 -30.98 35.78 2.34
CA ALA A 314 -31.02 36.42 1.03
C ALA A 314 -30.08 37.64 0.96
N GLY A 315 -29.20 37.66 -0.05
CA GLY A 315 -28.38 38.85 -0.39
C GLY A 315 -26.89 38.77 -0.02
N GLN A 316 -26.40 37.65 0.52
CA GLN A 316 -24.96 37.42 0.74
C GLN A 316 -24.54 36.10 0.12
N THR A 317 -23.37 36.06 -0.53
CA THR A 317 -22.81 34.78 -1.01
C THR A 317 -22.07 34.08 0.12
N VAL A 318 -21.98 32.75 0.05
CA VAL A 318 -21.13 31.95 0.96
C VAL A 318 -19.69 32.48 0.98
N TRP A 319 -19.19 32.95 -0.17
CA TRP A 319 -17.85 33.52 -0.26
C TRP A 319 -17.73 34.80 0.56
N ASP A 320 -18.70 35.71 0.48
CA ASP A 320 -18.70 36.95 1.26
C ASP A 320 -18.69 36.66 2.77
N LEU A 321 -19.48 35.68 3.21
CA LEU A 321 -19.53 35.23 4.60
C LEU A 321 -18.21 34.59 5.05
N TYR A 322 -17.57 33.80 4.19
CA TYR A 322 -16.24 33.25 4.47
C TYR A 322 -15.20 34.36 4.62
N ARG A 323 -15.20 35.35 3.71
CA ARG A 323 -14.29 36.50 3.76
C ARG A 323 -14.49 37.30 5.04
N GLN A 324 -15.75 37.54 5.41
CA GLN A 324 -16.12 38.23 6.63
C GLN A 324 -15.64 37.45 7.87
N ALA A 325 -15.85 36.13 7.91
CA ALA A 325 -15.37 35.28 8.99
C ALA A 325 -13.84 35.36 9.18
N VAL A 326 -13.08 35.34 8.08
CA VAL A 326 -11.62 35.50 8.12
C VAL A 326 -11.23 36.90 8.61
N LEU A 327 -11.91 37.96 8.16
CA LEU A 327 -11.69 39.33 8.63
C LEU A 327 -12.01 39.50 10.13
N ASP A 328 -13.03 38.79 10.62
CA ASP A 328 -13.45 38.76 12.02
C ASP A 328 -12.52 37.90 12.91
N GLY A 329 -11.41 37.41 12.33
CA GLY A 329 -10.35 36.69 13.02
C GLY A 329 -10.63 35.21 13.24
N ALA A 330 -11.53 34.60 12.46
CA ALA A 330 -11.71 33.15 12.52
C ALA A 330 -10.40 32.44 12.13
N GLN A 331 -9.92 31.61 13.04
CA GLN A 331 -8.72 30.79 12.85
C GLN A 331 -9.08 29.40 12.30
N PHE A 332 -10.37 29.05 12.37
CA PHE A 332 -10.93 27.82 11.83
C PHE A 332 -12.37 28.06 11.34
N VAL A 333 -12.74 27.49 10.19
CA VAL A 333 -14.07 27.64 9.59
C VAL A 333 -14.72 26.27 9.34
N ILE A 334 -15.97 26.10 9.76
CA ILE A 334 -16.80 24.91 9.58
C ILE A 334 -18.02 25.32 8.73
N GLY A 335 -18.24 24.69 7.57
CA GLY A 335 -19.35 25.04 6.66
C GLY A 335 -19.04 24.77 5.18
N PRO A 336 -19.93 25.21 4.25
CA PRO A 336 -21.07 26.11 4.45
C PRO A 336 -22.42 25.47 4.80
#